data_AF-A0A925APG8-F1
#
_entry.id   AF-A0A925APG8-F1
#
_cell.length_a   1.000
_cell.length_b   1.000
_cell.length_c   1.000
_cell.angle_alpha   90.00
_cell.angle_beta   90.00
_cell.angle_gamma   90.00
#
_symmetry.space_group_name_H-M   'P 1'
#
loop_
_entity.id
_entity.type
_entity.pdbx_description
1 polymer ?
#
loop_
_entity_poly.entity_id
_entity_poly.type
_entity_poly.pdbx_seq_one_letter_code
_entity_poly.pdbx_strand_id
1 'polypeptide(L)'
;MTGGGVAVMEIQEASDVPDIEMLLADIPQEPPCGPNLEYMPEFMAVEQAAMGKPERQIGTKITSAEPPDWVSVAKEAQALLSRSKDIRVAILLTRALTRIEDIAGLDAGL
;
A
#
# COMPACT_ATOMS: atom_id res chain seq x y z
N MET A 1 -14.62 -47.19 6.43
CA MET A 1 -13.20 -46.80 6.43
C MET A 1 -12.82 -46.58 4.97
N THR A 2 -13.13 -45.45 4.36
CA THR A 2 -12.24 -44.27 4.37
C THR A 2 -13.05 -43.00 4.15
N GLY A 3 -12.84 -42.01 5.03
CA GLY A 3 -13.47 -40.71 4.96
C GLY A 3 -12.84 -39.82 3.90
N GLY A 4 -13.67 -39.22 3.05
CA GLY A 4 -13.30 -38.07 2.24
C GLY A 4 -13.71 -36.81 2.98
N GLY A 5 -12.87 -36.38 3.93
CA GLY A 5 -12.97 -35.04 4.50
C GLY A 5 -12.43 -34.05 3.49
N VAL A 6 -13.32 -33.37 2.77
CA VAL A 6 -12.97 -32.11 2.11
C VAL A 6 -12.56 -31.16 3.22
N ALA A 7 -11.26 -30.89 3.32
CA ALA A 7 -10.76 -29.79 4.11
C ALA A 7 -11.37 -28.52 3.50
N VAL A 8 -12.44 -28.03 4.14
CA VAL A 8 -12.82 -26.63 4.06
C VAL A 8 -11.57 -25.87 4.49
N MET A 9 -10.87 -25.36 3.49
CA MET A 9 -9.79 -24.41 3.68
C MET A 9 -10.46 -23.21 4.31
N GLU A 10 -10.40 -23.13 5.64
CA GLU A 10 -10.78 -21.95 6.39
C GLU A 10 -10.06 -20.79 5.74
N ILE A 11 -10.83 -19.94 5.09
CA ILE A 11 -10.36 -18.66 4.59
C ILE A 11 -10.06 -17.89 5.87
N GLN A 12 -8.79 -17.92 6.27
CA GLN A 12 -8.29 -17.10 7.34
C GLN A 12 -8.51 -15.66 6.87
N GLU A 13 -9.53 -14.99 7.43
CA GLU A 13 -9.77 -13.56 7.30
C GLU A 13 -8.58 -12.81 7.91
N ALA A 14 -7.48 -12.72 7.17
CA ALA A 14 -6.53 -11.65 7.34
C ALA A 14 -7.19 -10.45 6.66
N SER A 15 -7.97 -9.69 7.41
CA SER A 15 -8.40 -8.37 6.95
C SER A 15 -7.12 -7.52 6.85
N ASP A 16 -6.52 -7.44 5.66
CA ASP A 16 -5.46 -6.48 5.29
C ASP A 16 -6.03 -5.05 5.11
N VAL A 17 -7.24 -4.84 5.63
CA VAL A 17 -7.89 -3.54 5.78
C VAL A 17 -7.00 -2.69 6.70
N PRO A 18 -6.53 -1.51 6.25
CA PRO A 18 -5.75 -0.62 7.09
C PRO A 18 -6.53 -0.26 8.36
N ASP A 19 -5.83 -0.08 9.48
CA ASP A 19 -6.43 0.44 10.71
C ASP A 19 -6.78 1.92 10.50
N ILE A 20 -7.98 2.17 9.98
CA ILE A 20 -8.46 3.51 9.60
C ILE A 20 -8.52 4.44 10.82
N GLU A 21 -8.93 3.93 11.98
CA GLU A 21 -9.01 4.75 13.19
C GLU A 21 -7.63 5.25 13.61
N MET A 22 -6.60 4.40 13.53
CA MET A 22 -5.21 4.81 13.74
C MET A 22 -4.75 5.84 12.70
N LEU A 23 -5.14 5.68 11.43
CA LEU A 23 -4.77 6.61 10.36
C LEU A 23 -5.49 7.96 10.45
N LEU A 24 -6.67 8.02 11.05
CA LEU A 24 -7.42 9.25 11.29
C LEU A 24 -7.06 9.94 12.61
N ALA A 25 -6.50 9.20 13.58
CA ALA A 25 -6.06 9.77 14.84
C ALA A 25 -4.98 10.85 14.64
N ASP A 26 -5.09 11.90 15.46
CA ASP A 26 -4.10 12.98 15.52
C ASP A 26 -2.72 12.43 15.85
N ILE A 27 -1.71 13.02 15.22
CA ILE A 27 -0.32 12.79 15.62
C ILE A 27 -0.09 13.58 16.92
N PRO A 28 0.51 12.96 17.97
CA PRO A 28 0.61 13.58 19.30
C PRO A 28 1.40 14.90 19.38
N GLN A 29 2.05 15.32 18.30
CA GLN A 29 2.85 16.54 18.22
C GLN A 29 2.16 17.55 17.29
N GLU A 30 2.37 18.84 17.55
CA GLU A 30 1.87 19.88 16.64
C GLU A 30 2.75 20.01 15.37
N PRO A 31 2.13 20.19 14.19
CA PRO A 31 0.68 20.20 13.93
C PRO A 31 0.07 18.78 14.01
N PRO A 32 -1.24 18.61 14.25
CA PRO A 32 -1.88 17.29 14.40
C PRO A 32 -1.72 16.38 13.17
N CYS A 33 -1.40 16.95 12.01
CA CYS A 33 -1.03 16.21 10.81
C CYS A 33 0.43 15.70 10.80
N GLY A 34 1.22 15.96 11.84
CA GLY A 34 2.64 15.66 11.90
C GLY A 34 3.51 16.55 11.00
N PRO A 35 4.83 16.32 10.99
CA PRO A 35 5.76 17.07 10.14
C PRO A 35 5.54 16.81 8.66
N ASN A 36 5.92 17.77 7.80
CA ASN A 36 6.03 17.53 6.36
C ASN A 36 7.28 16.66 6.09
N LEU A 37 7.08 15.48 5.49
CA LEU A 37 8.12 14.49 5.19
C LEU A 37 8.51 14.44 3.70
N GLU A 38 8.06 15.37 2.85
CA GLU A 38 8.28 15.35 1.39
C GLU A 38 9.74 15.16 0.95
N TYR A 39 10.69 15.70 1.71
CA TYR A 39 12.13 15.58 1.40
C TYR A 39 12.82 14.42 2.13
N MET A 40 12.07 13.63 2.90
CA MET A 40 12.61 12.51 3.63
C MET A 40 12.74 11.28 2.70
N PRO A 41 13.81 10.47 2.86
CA PRO A 41 14.04 9.32 1.99
C PRO A 41 12.88 8.33 1.92
N GLU A 42 12.13 8.16 3.01
CA GLU A 42 11.01 7.22 3.06
C GLU A 42 9.84 7.68 2.18
N PHE A 43 9.60 9.00 2.08
CA PHE A 43 8.59 9.57 1.20
C PHE A 43 8.94 9.35 -0.28
N MET A 44 10.18 9.67 -0.64
CA MET A 44 10.68 9.46 -2.00
C MET A 44 10.66 7.97 -2.38
N ALA A 45 10.93 7.09 -1.41
CA ALA A 45 10.91 5.65 -1.60
C ALA A 45 9.51 5.13 -1.95
N VAL A 46 8.47 5.53 -1.21
CA VAL A 46 7.10 5.07 -1.48
C VAL A 46 6.58 5.59 -2.84
N GLU A 47 6.90 6.84 -3.19
CA GLU A 47 6.55 7.40 -4.50
C GLU A 47 7.24 6.61 -5.64
N GLN A 48 8.53 6.33 -5.47
CA GLN A 48 9.30 5.56 -6.46
C GLN A 48 8.82 4.12 -6.56
N ALA A 49 8.48 3.48 -5.44
CA ALA A 49 7.93 2.13 -5.41
C ALA A 49 6.61 2.05 -6.20
N ALA A 50 5.73 3.05 -6.02
CA ALA A 50 4.44 3.12 -6.69
C ALA A 50 4.51 3.39 -8.20
N MET A 51 5.66 3.81 -8.73
CA MET A 51 5.88 3.96 -10.18
C MET A 51 6.13 2.62 -10.89
N GLY A 52 6.68 1.63 -10.18
CA GLY A 52 7.11 0.37 -10.79
C GLY A 52 8.31 0.59 -11.72
N LYS A 53 8.51 -0.30 -12.68
CA LYS A 53 9.58 -0.15 -13.68
C LYS A 53 8.97 -0.02 -15.06
N PRO A 54 9.27 1.06 -15.81
CA PRO A 54 8.83 1.17 -17.18
C PRO A 54 9.54 0.15 -18.07
N GLU A 55 8.97 -0.10 -19.24
CA GLU A 55 9.66 -0.84 -20.29
C GLU A 55 10.98 -0.14 -20.65
N ARG A 56 12.04 -0.94 -20.84
CA ARG A 56 13.38 -0.44 -21.19
C ARG A 56 13.95 -1.19 -22.37
N GLN A 57 14.44 -0.44 -23.36
CA GLN A 57 15.21 -1.00 -24.47
C GLN A 57 16.68 -0.60 -24.37
N ILE A 58 17.57 -1.59 -24.41
CA ILE A 58 19.02 -1.38 -24.46
C ILE A 58 19.56 -2.15 -25.68
N GLY A 59 19.97 -1.41 -26.71
CA GLY A 59 20.33 -1.98 -28.01
C GLY A 59 19.13 -2.72 -28.62
N THR A 60 19.26 -4.04 -28.77
CA THR A 60 18.21 -4.93 -29.28
C THR A 60 17.39 -5.63 -28.19
N LYS A 61 17.75 -5.48 -26.92
CA LYS A 61 17.05 -6.13 -25.80
C LYS A 61 15.94 -5.23 -25.28
N ILE A 62 14.70 -5.72 -25.34
CA ILE A 62 13.53 -5.11 -24.71
C ILE A 62 13.26 -5.80 -23.37
N THR A 63 13.09 -5.01 -22.32
CA THR A 63 12.72 -5.45 -20.97
C THR A 63 11.34 -4.88 -20.68
N SER A 64 10.33 -5.75 -20.54
CA SER A 64 8.96 -5.36 -20.27
C SER A 64 8.82 -4.55 -18.98
N ALA A 65 7.75 -3.75 -18.91
CA ALA A 65 7.41 -3.05 -17.68
C ALA A 65 7.09 -4.04 -16.55
N GLU A 66 7.51 -3.70 -15.33
CA GLU A 66 7.15 -4.43 -14.12
C GLU A 66 6.20 -3.54 -13.29
N PRO A 67 5.04 -4.07 -12.86
CA PRO A 67 4.16 -3.32 -11.97
C PRO A 67 4.84 -3.10 -10.60
N PRO A 68 4.39 -2.07 -9.86
CA PRO A 68 4.74 -1.92 -8.45
C PRO A 68 4.43 -3.17 -7.62
N ASP A 69 5.24 -3.41 -6.59
CA ASP A 69 4.83 -4.27 -5.49
C ASP A 69 3.83 -3.51 -4.61
N TRP A 70 2.53 -3.71 -4.89
CA TRP A 70 1.46 -2.99 -4.21
C TRP A 70 1.39 -3.29 -2.71
N VAL A 71 1.77 -4.49 -2.28
CA VAL A 71 1.80 -4.85 -0.85
C VAL A 71 2.86 -4.03 -0.13
N SER A 72 4.04 -3.89 -0.72
CA SER A 72 5.10 -3.03 -0.18
C SER A 72 4.70 -1.56 -0.18
N VAL A 73 4.08 -1.06 -1.26
CA VAL A 73 3.57 0.33 -1.33
C VAL A 73 2.54 0.61 -0.23
N ALA A 74 1.57 -0.29 -0.02
CA ALA A 74 0.57 -0.13 1.04
C ALA A 74 1.21 -0.07 2.43
N LYS A 75 2.17 -0.96 2.69
CA LYS A 75 2.90 -1.02 3.98
C LYS A 75 3.71 0.25 4.23
N GLU A 76 4.45 0.73 3.24
CA GLU A 76 5.26 1.95 3.35
C GLU A 76 4.39 3.19 3.50
N ALA A 77 3.28 3.27 2.77
CA ALA A 77 2.32 4.36 2.88
C ALA A 77 1.67 4.42 4.28
N GLN A 78 1.25 3.28 4.84
CA GLN A 78 0.71 3.20 6.21
C GLN A 78 1.76 3.65 7.24
N ALA A 79 3.01 3.20 7.09
CA ALA A 79 4.10 3.61 7.97
C ALA A 79 4.34 5.12 7.93
N LEU A 80 4.27 5.75 6.75
CA LEU A 80 4.35 7.20 6.62
C LEU A 80 3.15 7.92 7.23
N LEU A 81 1.92 7.45 6.98
CA LEU A 81 0.68 8.06 7.50
C LEU A 81 0.54 7.98 9.03
N SER A 82 1.24 7.04 9.67
CA SER A 82 1.37 7.01 11.14
C SER A 82 2.20 8.18 11.70
N ARG A 83 2.99 8.85 10.85
CA ARG A 83 3.94 9.91 11.22
C ARG A 83 3.66 11.26 10.55
N SER A 84 2.96 11.27 9.43
CA SER A 84 2.61 12.48 8.67
C SER A 84 1.34 12.24 7.83
N LYS A 85 0.32 13.07 8.02
CA LYS A 85 -0.93 13.03 7.25
C LYS A 85 -0.72 13.81 5.95
N ASP A 86 -0.32 13.10 4.89
CA ASP A 86 -0.12 13.65 3.55
C ASP A 86 -1.11 12.98 2.56
N ILE A 87 -1.89 13.80 1.86
CA ILE A 87 -2.91 13.36 0.91
C ILE A 87 -2.31 12.54 -0.25
N ARG A 88 -1.08 12.84 -0.68
CA ARG A 88 -0.41 12.09 -1.76
C ARG A 88 -0.16 10.66 -1.31
N VAL A 89 0.30 10.48 -0.07
CA VAL A 89 0.53 9.17 0.52
C VAL A 89 -0.78 8.41 0.72
N ALA A 90 -1.85 9.09 1.15
CA ALA A 90 -3.19 8.49 1.26
C ALA A 90 -3.73 7.99 -0.10
N ILE A 91 -3.51 8.75 -1.18
CA ILE A 91 -3.87 8.32 -2.55
C ILE A 91 -3.07 7.07 -2.96
N LEU A 92 -1.77 7.01 -2.63
CA LEU A 92 -0.96 5.83 -2.91
C LEU A 92 -1.43 4.61 -2.13
N LEU A 93 -1.80 4.77 -0.85
CA LEU A 93 -2.41 3.71 -0.04
C LEU A 93 -3.72 3.23 -0.67
N THR A 94 -4.64 4.14 -0.99
CA THR A 94 -5.92 3.82 -1.65
C THR A 94 -5.71 3.03 -2.93
N ARG A 95 -4.78 3.48 -3.78
CA ARG A 95 -4.44 2.81 -5.04
C ARG A 95 -3.84 1.43 -4.80
N ALA A 96 -2.96 1.29 -3.80
CA ALA A 96 -2.35 0.02 -3.46
C ALA A 96 -3.40 -0.97 -2.97
N LEU A 97 -4.28 -0.57 -2.04
CA LEU A 97 -5.39 -1.39 -1.55
C LEU A 97 -6.33 -1.80 -2.68
N THR A 98 -6.70 -0.86 -3.55
CA THR A 98 -7.53 -1.15 -4.74
C THR A 98 -6.87 -2.19 -5.66
N ARG A 99 -5.53 -2.24 -5.72
CA ARG A 99 -4.80 -3.21 -6.55
C ARG A 99 -4.65 -4.59 -5.90
N ILE A 100 -4.78 -4.66 -4.57
CA ILE A 100 -4.67 -5.90 -3.79
C ILE A 100 -6.05 -6.55 -3.65
N GLU A 101 -7.09 -5.76 -3.38
CA GLU A 101 -8.42 -6.23 -2.99
C GLU A 101 -9.56 -5.70 -3.88
N ASP A 102 -9.24 -5.17 -5.06
CA ASP A 102 -10.20 -4.58 -6.01
C ASP A 102 -11.10 -3.52 -5.34
N ILE A 103 -12.43 -3.70 -5.41
CA ILE A 103 -13.41 -2.73 -4.92
C ILE A 103 -13.38 -2.64 -3.38
N ALA A 104 -13.11 -3.74 -2.68
CA ALA A 104 -13.03 -3.71 -1.21
C ALA A 104 -11.87 -2.83 -0.75
N GLY A 105 -10.72 -2.90 -1.43
CA GLY A 105 -9.59 -2.03 -1.16
C GLY A 105 -9.83 -0.57 -1.54
N LEU A 106 -10.68 -0.30 -2.53
CA LEU A 106 -11.12 1.06 -2.85
C LEU A 106 -12.02 1.64 -1.76
N ASP A 107 -12.98 0.85 -1.26
CA ASP A 107 -13.88 1.22 -0.17
C ASP A 107 -13.12 1.51 1.12
N ALA A 108 -12.12 0.68 1.44
CA ALA A 108 -11.27 0.90 2.61
C ALA A 108 -10.37 2.15 2.50
N GLY A 109 -10.02 2.59 1.28
CA GLY A 109 -9.08 3.71 1.08
C GLY A 109 -9.74 5.09 0.90
N LEU A 110 -11.04 5.15 0.62
CA LEU A 110 -11.79 6.39 0.35
C LEU A 110 -12.48 6.95 1.60
#